data_AF-A0A8S0ZPH4-F1
#
_entry.id   AF-A0A8S0ZPH4-F1
#
_cell.length_a   1.000
_cell.length_b   1.000
_cell.length_c   1.000
_cell.angle_alpha   90.00
_cell.angle_beta   90.00
_cell.angle_gamma   90.00
#
_symmetry.space_group_name_H-M   'P 1'
#
loop_
_entity.id
_entity.type
_entity.pdbx_description
1 polymer ?
#
loop_
_entity_poly.entity_id
_entity_poly.type
_entity_poly.pdbx_seq_one_letter_code
_entity_poly.pdbx_strand_id
1 'polypeptide(L)'
;MTFLKCILGLGKCTAEGRELKSHITDALENECAKCTEKQKDGVKYVMKHMIKYKVDDWKKLTDKYDPENKYRTKYENQLREVEA
;
A
#
# COMPACT_ATOMS: atom_id res chain seq x y z
N MET A 1 -10.72 -8.84 -2.48
CA MET A 1 -10.55 -8.36 -1.08
C MET A 1 -9.61 -9.24 -0.23
N THR A 2 -8.97 -10.25 -0.79
CA THR A 2 -8.14 -11.20 -0.01
C THR A 2 -6.79 -10.62 0.39
N PHE A 3 -6.12 -9.90 -0.53
CA PHE A 3 -4.82 -9.27 -0.28
C PHE A 3 -4.91 -8.16 0.78
N LEU A 4 -5.93 -7.31 0.71
CA LEU A 4 -6.07 -6.18 1.63
C LEU A 4 -6.26 -6.62 3.09
N LYS A 5 -7.12 -7.62 3.33
CA LYS A 5 -7.33 -8.18 4.67
C LYS A 5 -6.05 -8.82 5.21
N CYS A 6 -5.26 -9.46 4.34
CA CYS A 6 -3.95 -9.96 4.75
C CYS A 6 -3.01 -8.81 5.16
N ILE A 7 -2.87 -7.79 4.32
CA ILE A 7 -1.94 -6.70 4.57
C ILE A 7 -2.34 -5.98 5.87
N LEU A 8 -3.63 -5.76 6.12
CA LEU A 8 -4.11 -5.19 7.39
C LEU A 8 -3.94 -6.14 8.60
N GLY A 9 -3.69 -7.44 8.37
CA GLY A 9 -3.62 -8.47 9.41
C GLY A 9 -5.01 -8.88 9.94
N LEU A 10 -6.06 -8.62 9.17
CA LEU A 10 -7.46 -8.87 9.50
C LEU A 10 -8.01 -10.17 8.89
N GLY A 11 -7.18 -10.99 8.26
CA GLY A 11 -7.64 -12.23 7.64
C GLY A 11 -6.53 -13.15 7.13
N LYS A 12 -6.95 -14.30 6.60
CA LYS A 12 -6.03 -15.30 6.02
C LYS A 12 -5.26 -14.69 4.85
N CYS A 13 -3.97 -14.98 4.84
CA CYS A 13 -3.06 -14.50 3.82
C CYS A 13 -2.64 -15.62 2.87
N THR A 14 -2.73 -15.37 1.57
CA THR A 14 -2.11 -16.21 0.54
C THR A 14 -0.59 -15.99 0.55
N ALA A 15 0.18 -16.91 -0.03
CA ALA A 15 1.64 -16.77 -0.13
C ALA A 15 2.03 -15.43 -0.78
N GLU A 16 1.37 -15.08 -1.88
CA GLU A 16 1.53 -13.79 -2.56
C GLU A 16 1.20 -12.59 -1.65
N GLY A 17 0.14 -12.67 -0.83
CA GLY A 17 -0.20 -11.58 0.09
C GLY A 17 0.84 -11.38 1.19
N ARG A 18 1.52 -12.46 1.64
CA ARG A 18 2.60 -12.39 2.63
C ARG A 18 3.83 -11.73 2.04
N GLU A 19 4.17 -12.14 0.82
CA GLU A 19 5.28 -11.56 0.07
C GLU A 19 5.02 -10.07 -0.16
N LEU A 20 3.82 -9.70 -0.64
CA LEU A 20 3.43 -8.31 -0.82
C LEU A 20 3.50 -7.52 0.49
N LYS A 21 3.02 -8.08 1.61
CA LYS A 21 3.12 -7.45 2.93
C LYS A 21 4.58 -7.22 3.33
N SER A 22 5.45 -8.21 3.16
CA SER A 22 6.88 -8.08 3.47
C SER A 22 7.54 -7.00 2.62
N HIS A 23 7.21 -6.95 1.33
CA HIS A 23 7.70 -5.91 0.43
C HIS A 23 7.15 -4.53 0.78
N ILE A 24 5.91 -4.41 1.25
CA ILE A 24 5.35 -3.13 1.72
C ILE A 24 6.10 -2.64 2.96
N THR A 25 6.40 -3.51 3.92
CA THR A 25 7.20 -3.10 5.09
C THR A 25 8.60 -2.65 4.68
N ASP A 26 9.28 -3.43 3.82
CA ASP A 26 10.57 -3.05 3.24
C ASP A 26 10.47 -1.77 2.36
N ALA A 27 9.30 -1.54 1.75
CA ALA A 27 9.01 -0.33 0.97
C ALA A 27 9.11 0.94 1.79
N LEU A 28 8.69 0.84 3.03
CA LEU A 28 8.49 1.95 3.94
C LEU A 28 9.75 2.20 4.76
N GLU A 29 10.44 1.13 5.14
CA GLU A 29 11.71 1.22 5.86
C GLU A 29 12.90 1.52 4.94
N ASN A 30 12.94 0.91 3.74
CA ASN A 30 14.10 0.92 2.83
C ASN A 30 13.77 1.42 1.42
N GLU A 31 12.71 2.20 1.25
CA GLU A 31 12.26 2.74 -0.06
C GLU A 31 12.01 1.67 -1.13
N CYS A 32 11.71 0.44 -0.71
CA CYS A 32 11.37 -0.66 -1.60
C CYS A 32 12.55 -1.00 -2.51
N ALA A 33 13.77 -0.98 -1.94
CA ALA A 33 15.01 -1.29 -2.65
C ALA A 33 14.95 -2.67 -3.33
N LYS A 34 14.18 -3.60 -2.77
CA LYS A 34 14.03 -4.98 -3.28
C LYS A 34 12.77 -5.19 -4.15
N CYS A 35 11.95 -4.17 -4.34
CA CYS A 35 10.69 -4.31 -5.06
C CYS A 35 10.90 -4.13 -6.56
N THR A 36 10.29 -5.01 -7.33
CA THR A 36 10.26 -4.88 -8.80
C THR A 36 9.35 -3.73 -9.22
N GLU A 37 9.58 -3.16 -10.41
CA GLU A 37 8.73 -2.09 -10.94
C GLU A 37 7.26 -2.52 -11.06
N LYS A 38 7.00 -3.78 -11.44
CA LYS A 38 5.64 -4.34 -11.48
C LYS A 38 4.95 -4.34 -10.12
N GLN A 39 5.69 -4.67 -9.05
CA GLN A 39 5.14 -4.61 -7.69
C GLN A 39 4.85 -3.17 -7.28
N LYS A 40 5.75 -2.22 -7.58
CA LYS A 40 5.54 -0.79 -7.30
C LYS A 40 4.29 -0.26 -8.02
N ASP A 41 4.11 -0.63 -9.28
CA ASP A 41 2.97 -0.20 -10.10
C ASP A 41 1.64 -0.84 -9.63
N GLY A 42 1.67 -2.13 -9.31
CA GLY A 42 0.51 -2.83 -8.73
C GLY A 42 0.08 -2.23 -7.40
N VAL A 43 1.04 -1.88 -6.54
CA VAL A 43 0.77 -1.17 -5.27
C VAL A 43 0.14 0.19 -5.55
N LYS A 44 0.66 1.00 -6.48
CA LYS A 44 0.01 2.26 -6.92
C LYS A 44 -1.42 2.10 -7.35
N TYR A 45 -1.70 1.12 -8.20
CA TYR A 45 -3.05 0.89 -8.69
C TYR A 45 -4.02 0.56 -7.54
N VAL A 46 -3.60 -0.34 -6.64
CA VAL A 46 -4.42 -0.74 -5.48
C VAL A 46 -4.59 0.41 -4.50
N MET A 47 -3.53 1.17 -4.19
CA MET A 47 -3.61 2.33 -3.30
C MET A 47 -4.56 3.39 -3.87
N LYS A 48 -4.47 3.70 -5.18
CA LYS A 48 -5.39 4.64 -5.84
C LYS A 48 -6.84 4.19 -5.70
N HIS A 49 -7.11 2.92 -5.95
CA HIS A 49 -8.45 2.37 -5.79
C HIS A 49 -8.91 2.44 -4.33
N MET A 50 -8.02 2.18 -3.37
CA MET A 50 -8.35 2.28 -1.95
C MET A 50 -8.62 3.71 -1.49
N ILE A 51 -7.82 4.68 -1.92
CA ILE A 51 -8.01 6.07 -1.53
C ILE A 51 -9.33 6.61 -2.10
N LYS A 52 -9.73 6.14 -3.29
CA LYS A 52 -10.99 6.55 -3.90
C LYS A 52 -12.23 5.87 -3.32
N TYR A 53 -12.16 4.56 -3.05
CA TYR A 53 -13.35 3.75 -2.70
C TYR A 53 -13.34 3.18 -1.27
N LYS A 54 -12.20 3.21 -0.58
CA LYS A 54 -11.93 2.52 0.70
C LYS A 54 -11.03 3.37 1.61
N VAL A 55 -11.35 4.65 1.79
CA VAL A 55 -10.57 5.61 2.59
C VAL A 55 -10.29 5.11 4.01
N ASP A 56 -11.27 4.43 4.62
CA ASP A 56 -11.16 3.90 5.98
C ASP A 56 -10.10 2.79 6.10
N ASP A 57 -10.05 1.90 5.11
CA ASP A 57 -9.04 0.84 5.03
C ASP A 57 -7.66 1.42 4.68
N TRP A 58 -7.61 2.43 3.82
CA TRP A 58 -6.38 3.18 3.51
C TRP A 58 -5.78 3.80 4.76
N LYS A 59 -6.59 4.48 5.56
CA LYS A 59 -6.14 5.11 6.80
C LYS A 59 -5.56 4.08 7.77
N LYS A 60 -6.21 2.92 7.93
CA LYS A 60 -5.69 1.82 8.77
C LYS A 60 -4.38 1.24 8.26
N LEU A 61 -4.20 1.19 6.94
CA LEU A 61 -2.99 0.70 6.32
C LEU A 61 -1.82 1.65 6.56
N THR A 62 -2.01 2.95 6.31
CA THR A 62 -0.97 3.96 6.54
C THR A 62 -0.63 4.09 8.02
N ASP A 63 -1.61 4.06 8.91
CA ASP A 63 -1.37 4.15 10.36
C ASP A 63 -0.52 2.98 10.88
N LYS A 64 -0.69 1.79 10.28
CA LYS A 64 0.03 0.57 10.66
C LYS A 64 1.44 0.48 10.10
N TYR A 65 1.62 0.89 8.85
CA TYR A 65 2.86 0.63 8.10
C TYR A 65 3.67 1.90 7.80
N ASP A 66 3.04 3.06 7.73
CA ASP A 66 3.63 4.35 7.36
C ASP A 66 3.36 5.40 8.46
N PRO A 67 3.89 5.20 9.70
CA PRO A 67 3.66 6.12 10.81
C PRO A 67 4.18 7.54 10.53
N GLU A 68 5.20 7.66 9.67
CA GLU A 68 5.74 8.95 9.21
C GLU A 68 4.92 9.60 8.08
N ASN A 69 3.86 8.95 7.59
CA ASN A 69 3.04 9.42 6.47
C ASN A 69 3.83 9.74 5.18
N LYS A 70 5.00 9.12 4.97
CA LYS A 70 5.86 9.35 3.79
C LYS A 70 5.21 8.82 2.53
N TYR A 71 4.74 7.58 2.56
CA TYR A 71 4.01 6.96 1.44
C TYR A 71 2.65 7.60 1.27
N ARG A 72 1.96 7.90 2.37
CA ARG A 72 0.67 8.58 2.34
C ARG A 72 0.75 9.89 1.57
N THR A 73 1.69 10.76 1.93
CA THR A 73 1.89 12.06 1.27
C THR A 73 2.26 11.89 -0.20
N LYS A 74 3.15 10.94 -0.52
CA LYS A 74 3.57 10.66 -1.90
C LYS A 74 2.40 10.22 -2.79
N TYR A 75 1.54 9.34 -2.27
CA TYR A 75 0.40 8.81 -3.03
C TYR A 75 -0.77 9.79 -3.07
N GLU A 76 -1.03 10.53 -2.00
CA GLU A 76 -2.00 11.62 -2.03
C GLU A 76 -1.61 12.72 -3.03
N ASN A 77 -0.32 13.07 -3.11
CA ASN A 77 0.20 13.98 -4.14
C ASN A 77 0.03 13.40 -5.54
N GLN A 78 0.45 12.15 -5.77
CA GLN A 78 0.26 11.48 -7.07
C GLN A 78 -1.20 11.32 -7.47
N LEU A 79 -2.13 11.25 -6.52
CA LEU A 79 -3.56 11.21 -6.83
C LEU A 79 -4.11 12.57 -7.20
N ARG A 80 -3.73 13.63 -6.47
CA ARG A 80 -4.09 15.00 -6.83
C ARG A 80 -3.59 15.37 -8.23
N GLU A 81 -2.39 14.92 -8.59
CA GLU A 81 -1.81 15.17 -9.92
C GLU A 81 -2.52 14.40 -11.05
N VAL A 82 -3.18 13.27 -10.77
CA VAL A 82 -3.89 12.49 -11.79
C VAL A 82 -5.39 12.85 -11.88
N GLU A 83 -5.89 13.68 -10.97
CA GLU A 83 -7.23 14.29 -11.07
C GLU A 83 -7.22 15.72 -11.64
N ALA A 84 -6.05 16.21 -12.10
CA ALA A 84 -5.88 17.50 -12.76
C ALA A 84 -5.93 17.40 -14.30
#